data_AF-A0A1I6N0M7-F1
#
_entry.id   AF-A0A1I6N0M7-F1
#
_cell.length_a   1.000
_cell.length_b   1.000
_cell.length_c   1.000
_cell.angle_alpha   90.00
_cell.angle_beta   90.00
_cell.angle_gamma   90.00
#
_symmetry.space_group_name_H-M   'P 1'
#
loop_
_entity.id
_entity.type
_entity.pdbx_description
1 polymer ?
#
loop_
_entity_poly.entity_id
_entity_poly.type
_entity_poly.pdbx_seq_one_letter_code
_entity_poly.pdbx_strand_id
1 'polypeptide(L)'
;MHALCAMIAADWSEVQALATVILVLTSAGAIGYAALQLKQEREYRSVANLEKQLTAFQGDSFVAARKRLAQDRLVDGVLLPLEKDAPPASALEVLDFYDHIGLLVKKGHLELYDVWHTFYEWAQPVYVDLRALVEEPDSQFHDHYHYLRRLMRKMDELQITRMHAQSANHYALWTPHRIIDHYRYELESGGRLVRRTRRKAEEQATAVAI
;
A
#
# COMPACT_ATOMS: atom_id res chain seq x y z
N MET A 1 -82.10 9.02 7.97
CA MET A 1 -81.05 8.84 6.94
C MET A 1 -79.96 9.93 7.09
N HIS A 2 -79.34 10.09 8.27
CA HIS A 2 -78.35 11.16 8.53
C HIS A 2 -77.24 10.78 9.55
N ALA A 3 -76.94 9.49 9.71
CA ALA A 3 -75.97 9.04 10.72
C ALA A 3 -74.87 8.12 10.14
N LEU A 4 -74.51 8.29 8.86
CA LEU A 4 -73.46 7.50 8.21
C LEU A 4 -72.34 8.35 7.57
N CYS A 5 -72.35 9.68 7.74
CA CYS A 5 -71.28 10.57 7.22
C CYS A 5 -70.27 11.01 8.29
N ALA A 6 -70.27 10.41 9.48
CA ALA A 6 -69.34 10.75 10.56
C ALA A 6 -68.13 9.80 10.64
N MET A 7 -67.76 9.18 9.52
CA MET A 7 -66.50 8.47 9.39
C MET A 7 -65.77 9.01 8.16
N ILE A 8 -64.56 9.51 8.40
CA ILE A 8 -63.58 9.99 7.41
C ILE A 8 -63.74 11.48 7.02
N ALA A 9 -63.68 12.36 8.01
CA ALA A 9 -62.97 13.63 7.82
C ALA A 9 -61.53 13.44 8.31
N ALA A 10 -60.80 12.48 7.73
CA ALA A 10 -59.35 12.47 7.86
C ALA A 10 -58.88 13.70 7.09
N ASP A 11 -58.22 14.62 7.78
CA ASP A 11 -57.69 15.82 7.15
C ASP A 11 -56.62 15.37 6.15
N TRP A 12 -56.97 15.31 4.86
CA TRP A 12 -56.13 14.75 3.80
C TRP A 12 -54.77 15.45 3.72
N SER A 13 -54.70 16.69 4.21
CA SER A 13 -53.48 17.46 4.40
C SER A 13 -52.51 16.82 5.40
N GLU A 14 -53.01 16.33 6.53
CA GLU A 14 -52.23 15.62 7.55
C GLU A 14 -51.73 14.27 7.04
N VAL A 15 -52.57 13.53 6.31
CA VAL A 15 -52.19 12.25 5.69
C VAL A 15 -51.09 12.46 4.64
N GLN A 16 -51.21 13.50 3.81
CA GLN A 16 -50.20 13.85 2.82
C GLN A 16 -48.88 14.28 3.48
N ALA A 17 -48.94 15.08 4.56
CA ALA A 17 -47.75 15.49 5.30
C ALA A 17 -47.05 14.27 5.92
N LEU A 18 -47.79 13.36 6.56
CA LEU A 18 -47.25 12.13 7.13
C LEU A 18 -46.62 11.24 6.05
N ALA A 19 -47.29 11.05 4.92
CA ALA A 19 -46.76 10.28 3.80
C ALA A 19 -45.46 10.89 3.25
N THR A 20 -45.39 12.23 3.17
CA THR A 20 -44.19 12.94 2.73
C THR A 20 -43.04 12.76 3.71
N VAL A 21 -43.31 12.84 5.02
CA VAL A 21 -42.29 12.59 6.07
C VAL A 21 -41.77 11.16 5.99
N ILE A 22 -42.67 10.17 5.87
CA ILE A 22 -42.29 8.76 5.71
C ILE A 22 -41.41 8.61 4.46
N LEU A 23 -41.82 9.17 3.33
CA LEU A 23 -41.07 9.10 2.07
C LEU A 23 -39.66 9.69 2.21
N VAL A 24 -39.53 10.86 2.86
CA VAL A 24 -38.23 11.51 3.09
C VAL A 24 -37.34 10.66 4.00
N LEU A 25 -37.89 10.12 5.09
CA LEU A 25 -37.13 9.27 6.00
C LEU A 25 -36.69 7.96 5.33
N THR A 26 -37.58 7.32 4.57
CA THR A 26 -37.23 6.11 3.80
C THR A 26 -36.18 6.41 2.74
N SER A 27 -36.27 7.55 2.05
CA SER A 27 -35.28 7.97 1.04
C SER A 27 -33.91 8.23 1.68
N ALA A 28 -33.87 8.94 2.81
CA ALA A 28 -32.63 9.17 3.56
C ALA A 28 -32.01 7.85 4.06
N GLY A 29 -32.84 6.93 4.56
CA GLY A 29 -32.42 5.58 4.94
C GLY A 29 -31.84 4.79 3.77
N ALA A 30 -32.48 4.83 2.61
CA ALA A 30 -32.01 4.16 1.40
C ALA A 30 -30.66 4.73 0.91
N ILE A 31 -30.48 6.06 0.93
CA ILE A 31 -29.21 6.71 0.60
C ILE A 31 -28.11 6.27 1.58
N GLY A 32 -28.42 6.26 2.89
CA GLY A 32 -27.48 5.81 3.92
C GLY A 32 -27.05 4.35 3.73
N TYR A 33 -28.02 3.46 3.44
CA TYR A 33 -27.74 2.05 3.15
C TYR A 33 -26.90 1.87 1.88
N ALA A 34 -27.24 2.57 0.79
CA ALA A 34 -26.47 2.54 -0.44
C ALA A 34 -25.02 3.03 -0.22
N ALA A 35 -24.81 4.05 0.61
CA ALA A 35 -23.48 4.52 0.96
C ALA A 35 -22.66 3.46 1.71
N LEU A 36 -23.28 2.73 2.65
CA LEU A 36 -22.64 1.61 3.36
C LEU A 36 -22.31 0.45 2.42
N GLN A 37 -23.24 0.10 1.52
CA GLN A 37 -23.02 -0.94 0.52
C GLN A 37 -21.86 -0.58 -0.42
N LEU A 38 -21.80 0.66 -0.90
CA LEU A 38 -20.69 1.15 -1.72
C LEU A 38 -19.35 1.10 -0.97
N LYS A 39 -19.34 1.35 0.34
CA LYS A 39 -18.14 1.23 1.17
C LYS A 39 -17.65 -0.22 1.21
N GLN A 40 -18.53 -1.16 1.49
CA GLN A 40 -18.21 -2.59 1.52
C GLN A 40 -17.71 -3.08 0.15
N GLU A 41 -18.38 -2.70 -0.94
CA GLU A 41 -17.93 -3.07 -2.30
C GLU A 41 -16.54 -2.52 -2.62
N ARG A 42 -16.20 -1.30 -2.18
CA ARG A 42 -14.87 -0.73 -2.35
C ARG A 42 -13.82 -1.51 -1.56
N GLU A 43 -14.12 -1.90 -0.32
CA GLU A 43 -13.23 -2.72 0.50
C GLU A 43 -12.98 -4.08 -0.16
N TYR A 44 -14.02 -4.79 -0.61
CA TYR A 44 -13.85 -6.06 -1.33
C TYR A 44 -13.03 -5.92 -2.62
N ARG A 45 -13.28 -4.86 -3.41
CA ARG A 45 -12.50 -4.60 -4.63
C ARG A 45 -11.04 -4.26 -4.31
N SER A 46 -10.78 -3.53 -3.22
CA SER A 46 -9.43 -3.23 -2.76
C SER A 46 -8.66 -4.50 -2.43
N VAL A 47 -9.28 -5.42 -1.68
CA VAL A 47 -8.66 -6.71 -1.33
C VAL A 47 -8.37 -7.54 -2.58
N ALA A 48 -9.34 -7.69 -3.49
CA ALA A 48 -9.13 -8.45 -4.72
C ALA A 48 -8.02 -7.85 -5.60
N ASN A 49 -7.94 -6.52 -5.68
CA ASN A 49 -6.85 -5.84 -6.38
C ASN A 49 -5.50 -6.09 -5.69
N LEU A 50 -5.46 -6.04 -4.36
CA LEU A 50 -4.25 -6.31 -3.58
C LEU A 50 -3.75 -7.73 -3.82
N GLU A 51 -4.64 -8.72 -3.78
CA GLU A 51 -4.31 -10.13 -4.07
C GLU A 51 -3.74 -10.29 -5.49
N LYS A 52 -4.30 -9.58 -6.48
CA LYS A 52 -3.76 -9.57 -7.84
C LYS A 52 -2.34 -9.00 -7.89
N GLN A 53 -2.08 -7.89 -7.20
CA GLN A 53 -0.75 -7.29 -7.14
C GLN A 53 0.24 -8.15 -6.36
N LEU A 54 -0.21 -8.81 -5.29
CA LEU A 54 0.60 -9.75 -4.53
C LEU A 54 0.96 -10.99 -5.37
N THR A 55 0.01 -11.49 -6.16
CA THR A 55 0.25 -12.58 -7.11
C THR A 55 1.28 -12.19 -8.16
N ALA A 56 1.16 -10.98 -8.74
CA ALA A 56 2.16 -10.45 -9.67
C ALA A 56 3.53 -10.29 -9.00
N PHE A 57 3.55 -9.81 -7.75
CA PHE A 57 4.78 -9.63 -6.96
C PHE A 57 5.50 -10.95 -6.69
N GLN A 58 4.76 -12.01 -6.40
CA GLN A 58 5.28 -13.35 -6.13
C GLN A 58 5.50 -14.18 -7.40
N GLY A 59 4.98 -13.71 -8.55
CA GLY A 59 5.12 -14.37 -9.82
C GLY A 59 6.57 -14.47 -10.26
N ASP A 60 6.91 -15.56 -10.95
CA ASP A 60 8.28 -15.89 -11.34
C ASP A 60 8.95 -14.78 -12.16
N SER A 61 8.18 -14.06 -12.99
CA SER A 61 8.68 -12.93 -13.78
C SER A 61 9.20 -11.79 -12.90
N PHE A 62 8.42 -11.36 -11.90
CA PHE A 62 8.83 -10.22 -11.07
C PHE A 62 9.86 -10.63 -10.01
N VAL A 63 9.77 -11.86 -9.52
CA VAL A 63 10.84 -12.49 -8.74
C VAL A 63 12.18 -12.47 -9.51
N ALA A 64 12.16 -12.84 -10.78
CA ALA A 64 13.37 -12.80 -11.61
C ALA A 64 13.88 -11.37 -11.83
N ALA A 65 13.00 -10.37 -11.93
CA ALA A 65 13.39 -8.96 -11.99
C ALA A 65 14.09 -8.49 -10.70
N ARG A 66 13.52 -8.80 -9.52
CA ARG A 66 14.16 -8.47 -8.22
C ARG A 66 15.49 -9.18 -8.03
N LYS A 67 15.59 -10.44 -8.46
CA LYS A 67 16.85 -11.19 -8.41
C LYS A 67 17.91 -10.58 -9.33
N ARG A 68 17.55 -10.19 -10.56
CA ARG A 68 18.46 -9.47 -11.47
C ARG A 68 18.93 -8.16 -10.86
N LEU A 69 18.02 -7.38 -10.26
CA LEU A 69 18.39 -6.16 -9.56
C LEU A 69 19.39 -6.44 -8.42
N ALA A 70 19.15 -7.48 -7.63
CA ALA A 70 20.09 -7.86 -6.57
C ALA A 70 21.47 -8.27 -7.13
N GLN A 71 21.52 -8.94 -8.29
CA GLN A 71 22.78 -9.27 -8.98
C GLN A 71 23.51 -8.02 -9.49
N ASP A 72 22.77 -7.07 -10.07
CA ASP A 72 23.32 -5.83 -10.62
C ASP A 72 23.81 -4.88 -9.52
N ARG A 73 23.21 -4.95 -8.32
CA ARG A 73 23.54 -4.06 -7.20
C ARG A 73 24.55 -4.64 -6.22
N LEU A 74 24.65 -5.97 -6.09
CA LEU A 74 25.46 -6.62 -5.06
C LEU A 74 26.53 -7.54 -5.68
N VAL A 75 27.80 -7.14 -5.53
CA VAL A 75 28.96 -7.93 -5.97
C VAL A 75 29.83 -8.23 -4.75
N ASP A 76 30.14 -9.51 -4.52
CA ASP A 76 30.93 -9.99 -3.37
C ASP A 76 30.45 -9.47 -2.00
N GLY A 77 29.13 -9.24 -1.87
CA GLY A 77 28.51 -8.73 -0.65
C GLY A 77 28.67 -7.23 -0.42
N VAL A 78 29.18 -6.49 -1.42
CA VAL A 78 29.31 -5.04 -1.42
C VAL A 78 28.26 -4.43 -2.34
N LEU A 79 27.57 -3.40 -1.83
CA LEU A 79 26.62 -2.62 -2.61
C LEU A 79 27.38 -1.69 -3.54
N LEU A 80 27.17 -1.84 -4.86
CA LEU A 80 27.82 -1.00 -5.87
C LEU A 80 27.29 0.45 -5.80
N PRO A 81 28.05 1.46 -6.25
CA PRO A 81 27.49 2.79 -6.47
C PRO A 81 26.40 2.74 -7.55
N LEU A 82 25.40 3.63 -7.47
CA LEU A 82 24.35 3.73 -8.49
C LEU A 82 24.74 4.75 -9.55
N GLU A 83 24.78 4.33 -10.81
CA GLU A 83 24.96 5.23 -11.96
C GLU A 83 23.59 5.81 -12.38
N LYS A 84 23.42 7.13 -12.29
CA LYS A 84 22.14 7.81 -12.54
C LYS A 84 21.78 7.90 -14.02
N ASP A 85 22.79 8.06 -14.87
CA ASP A 85 22.62 8.27 -16.31
C ASP A 85 22.37 6.95 -17.06
N ALA A 86 22.82 5.83 -16.49
CA ALA A 86 22.70 4.50 -17.06
C ALA A 86 22.33 3.48 -15.97
N PRO A 87 21.15 3.61 -15.31
CA PRO A 87 20.73 2.65 -14.31
C PRO A 87 20.52 1.26 -14.94
N PRO A 88 20.72 0.17 -14.19
CA PRO A 88 20.43 -1.16 -14.70
C PRO A 88 18.94 -1.27 -15.04
N ALA A 89 18.61 -1.93 -16.15
CA ALA A 89 17.21 -2.09 -16.59
C ALA A 89 16.34 -2.77 -15.51
N SER A 90 16.93 -3.67 -14.72
CA SER A 90 16.28 -4.32 -13.58
C SER A 90 15.81 -3.33 -12.50
N ALA A 91 16.51 -2.20 -12.31
CA ALA A 91 16.08 -1.16 -11.39
C ALA A 91 14.80 -0.49 -11.89
N LEU A 92 14.73 -0.16 -13.17
CA LEU A 92 13.56 0.45 -13.78
C LEU A 92 12.34 -0.49 -13.72
N GLU A 93 12.53 -1.77 -14.04
CA GLU A 93 11.46 -2.78 -13.95
C GLU A 93 10.87 -2.90 -12.53
N VAL A 94 11.73 -2.89 -11.50
CA VAL A 94 11.29 -2.97 -10.10
C VAL A 94 10.62 -1.67 -9.63
N LEU A 95 11.16 -0.52 -10.02
CA LEU A 95 10.58 0.78 -9.69
C LEU A 95 9.22 0.98 -10.38
N ASP A 96 9.07 0.57 -11.63
CA ASP A 96 7.81 0.65 -12.39
C ASP A 96 6.69 -0.13 -11.70
N PHE A 97 7.00 -1.30 -11.12
CA PHE A 97 6.03 -2.04 -10.32
C PHE A 97 5.56 -1.23 -9.11
N TYR A 98 6.47 -0.67 -8.31
CA TYR A 98 6.07 0.09 -7.12
C TYR A 98 5.40 1.42 -7.46
N ASP A 99 5.77 2.06 -8.57
CA ASP A 99 5.06 3.24 -9.07
C ASP A 99 3.63 2.90 -9.50
N HIS A 100 3.45 1.75 -10.16
CA HIS A 100 2.12 1.22 -10.47
C HIS A 100 1.28 1.00 -9.19
N ILE A 101 1.87 0.45 -8.12
CA ILE A 101 1.18 0.36 -6.82
C ILE A 101 0.80 1.75 -6.31
N GLY A 102 1.72 2.73 -6.40
CA GLY A 102 1.45 4.12 -6.02
C GLY A 102 0.29 4.75 -6.79
N LEU A 103 0.19 4.46 -8.09
CA LEU A 103 -0.93 4.88 -8.93
C LEU A 103 -2.25 4.26 -8.46
N LEU A 104 -2.26 2.96 -8.17
CA LEU A 104 -3.46 2.26 -7.69
C LEU A 104 -3.95 2.79 -6.34
N VAL A 105 -3.03 3.09 -5.42
CA VAL A 105 -3.35 3.76 -4.15
C VAL A 105 -3.92 5.15 -4.41
N LYS A 106 -3.30 5.96 -5.29
CA LYS A 106 -3.82 7.29 -5.64
C LYS A 106 -5.24 7.22 -6.20
N LYS A 107 -5.56 6.20 -6.99
CA LYS A 107 -6.88 6.01 -7.60
C LYS A 107 -7.91 5.40 -6.65
N GLY A 108 -7.52 5.01 -5.44
CA GLY A 108 -8.39 4.35 -4.47
C GLY A 108 -8.73 2.91 -4.84
N HIS A 109 -7.90 2.27 -5.68
CA HIS A 109 -8.01 0.84 -6.01
C HIS A 109 -7.32 -0.04 -4.99
N LEU A 110 -6.40 0.53 -4.22
CA LEU A 110 -5.72 -0.08 -3.09
C LEU A 110 -5.81 0.84 -1.89
N GLU A 111 -5.99 0.25 -0.72
CA GLU A 111 -5.93 0.93 0.57
C GLU A 111 -4.45 1.05 1.01
N LEU A 112 -4.07 2.20 1.54
CA LEU A 112 -2.68 2.54 1.84
C LEU A 112 -2.11 1.66 2.96
N TYR A 113 -2.88 1.42 4.01
CA TYR A 113 -2.48 0.60 5.14
C TYR A 113 -2.22 -0.85 4.73
N ASP A 114 -3.08 -1.43 3.88
CA ASP A 114 -2.89 -2.79 3.36
C ASP A 114 -1.64 -2.89 2.48
N VAL A 115 -1.37 -1.87 1.66
CA VAL A 115 -0.15 -1.76 0.85
C VAL A 115 1.09 -1.64 1.72
N TRP A 116 1.06 -0.76 2.73
CA TRP A 116 2.14 -0.64 3.71
C TRP A 116 2.42 -1.98 4.39
N HIS A 117 1.37 -2.65 4.89
CA HIS A 117 1.53 -3.91 5.58
C HIS A 117 2.13 -5.02 4.69
N THR A 118 1.76 -5.02 3.41
CA THR A 118 2.16 -6.07 2.47
C THR A 118 3.54 -5.82 1.85
N PHE A 119 3.82 -4.59 1.43
CA PHE A 119 4.95 -4.28 0.55
C PHE A 119 6.04 -3.42 1.19
N TYR A 120 5.81 -2.76 2.35
CA TYR A 120 6.78 -1.78 2.89
C TYR A 120 8.17 -2.37 3.10
N GLU A 121 8.27 -3.54 3.73
CA GLU A 121 9.53 -4.24 3.99
C GLU A 121 10.30 -4.70 2.73
N TRP A 122 9.64 -4.70 1.58
CA TRP A 122 10.20 -5.03 0.27
C TRP A 122 10.53 -3.79 -0.55
N ALA A 123 9.66 -2.79 -0.51
CA ALA A 123 9.79 -1.56 -1.28
C ALA A 123 10.87 -0.65 -0.72
N GLN A 124 10.97 -0.56 0.61
CA GLN A 124 11.81 0.44 1.25
C GLN A 124 13.32 0.24 1.04
N PRO A 125 13.91 -0.97 1.14
CA PRO A 125 15.32 -1.18 0.80
C PRO A 125 15.65 -0.74 -0.62
N VAL A 126 14.78 -1.08 -1.58
CA VAL A 126 14.94 -0.75 -2.99
C VAL A 126 14.81 0.77 -3.19
N TYR A 127 13.82 1.40 -2.57
CA TYR A 127 13.62 2.85 -2.67
C TYR A 127 14.80 3.63 -2.12
N VAL A 128 15.33 3.24 -0.96
CA VAL A 128 16.48 3.91 -0.35
C VAL A 128 17.74 3.73 -1.19
N ASP A 129 17.97 2.53 -1.72
CA ASP A 129 19.10 2.26 -2.62
C ASP A 129 19.01 3.08 -3.92
N LEU A 130 17.82 3.15 -4.52
CA LEU A 130 17.58 3.81 -5.81
C LEU A 130 17.13 5.28 -5.66
N ARG A 131 17.25 5.86 -4.46
CA ARG A 131 16.72 7.18 -4.14
C ARG A 131 17.31 8.28 -5.03
N ALA A 132 18.58 8.18 -5.37
CA ALA A 132 19.24 9.13 -6.27
C ALA A 132 18.55 9.19 -7.64
N LEU A 133 18.12 8.03 -8.15
CA LEU A 133 17.40 7.95 -9.42
C LEU A 133 15.99 8.56 -9.34
N VAL A 134 15.32 8.40 -8.19
CA VAL A 134 13.90 8.73 -8.04
C VAL A 134 13.66 10.15 -7.53
N GLU A 135 14.49 10.64 -6.61
CA GLU A 135 14.26 11.91 -5.90
C GLU A 135 15.10 13.08 -6.38
N GLU A 136 16.28 12.85 -6.95
CA GLU A 136 17.17 13.97 -7.27
C GLU A 136 16.66 14.76 -8.48
N PRO A 137 16.72 16.11 -8.46
CA PRO A 137 16.17 16.93 -9.54
C PRO A 137 16.89 16.80 -10.88
N ASP A 138 18.16 16.39 -10.87
CA ASP A 138 19.01 16.18 -12.04
C ASP A 138 18.83 14.80 -12.69
N SER A 139 18.10 13.88 -12.03
CA SER A 139 17.77 12.59 -12.62
C SER A 139 16.73 12.72 -13.74
N GLN A 140 17.01 12.11 -14.88
CA GLN A 140 16.05 12.01 -16.00
C GLN A 140 14.75 11.27 -15.62
N PHE A 141 14.75 10.51 -14.51
CA PHE A 141 13.59 9.74 -14.04
C PHE A 141 12.81 10.41 -12.91
N HIS A 142 13.22 11.63 -12.51
CA HIS A 142 12.60 12.36 -11.39
C HIS A 142 11.07 12.45 -11.50
N ASP A 143 10.58 12.85 -12.67
CA ASP A 143 9.15 13.06 -12.91
C ASP A 143 8.38 11.76 -13.17
N HIS A 144 9.07 10.70 -13.59
CA HIS A 144 8.44 9.42 -13.94
C HIS A 144 7.92 8.68 -12.70
N TYR A 145 8.66 8.74 -11.60
CA TYR A 145 8.37 7.99 -10.36
C TYR A 145 7.65 8.81 -9.28
N HIS A 146 6.80 9.78 -9.66
CA HIS A 146 6.13 10.65 -8.68
C HIS A 146 5.08 9.92 -7.85
N TYR A 147 4.45 8.84 -8.36
CA TYR A 147 3.49 8.06 -7.59
C TYR A 147 4.21 7.23 -6.53
N LEU A 148 5.33 6.60 -6.89
CA LEU A 148 6.20 5.92 -5.96
C LEU A 148 6.65 6.85 -4.85
N ARG A 149 7.22 8.03 -5.16
CA ARG A 149 7.65 9.00 -4.14
C ARG A 149 6.55 9.34 -3.15
N ARG A 150 5.33 9.59 -3.65
CA ARG A 150 4.18 9.90 -2.81
C ARG A 150 3.74 8.69 -1.97
N LEU A 151 3.79 7.49 -2.53
CA LEU A 151 3.49 6.25 -1.82
C LEU A 151 4.49 6.04 -0.67
N MET A 152 5.80 6.12 -0.95
CA MET A 152 6.84 5.89 0.06
C MET A 152 6.74 6.87 1.23
N ARG A 153 6.55 8.17 0.95
CA ARG A 153 6.33 9.18 2.01
C ARG A 153 5.17 8.82 2.94
N LYS A 154 4.04 8.42 2.36
CA LYS A 154 2.85 8.00 3.13
C LYS A 154 3.08 6.72 3.93
N MET A 155 3.81 5.76 3.37
CA MET A 155 4.17 4.52 4.07
C MET A 155 5.16 4.78 5.21
N ASP A 156 6.11 5.69 5.03
CA ASP A 156 7.04 6.13 6.08
C ASP A 156 6.30 6.87 7.20
N GLU A 157 5.34 7.75 6.89
CA GLU A 157 4.48 8.39 7.90
C GLU A 157 3.72 7.35 8.75
N LEU A 158 3.18 6.30 8.13
CA LEU A 158 2.53 5.19 8.84
C LEU A 158 3.53 4.41 9.71
N GLN A 159 4.69 4.06 9.16
CA GLN A 159 5.74 3.33 9.88
C GLN A 159 6.22 4.11 11.11
N ILE A 160 6.54 5.39 10.94
CA ILE A 160 7.02 6.28 12.01
C ILE A 160 5.96 6.41 13.10
N THR A 161 4.70 6.63 12.72
CA THR A 161 3.56 6.72 13.66
C THR A 161 3.44 5.43 14.49
N ARG A 162 3.55 4.27 13.85
CA ARG A 162 3.51 2.96 14.52
C ARG A 162 4.70 2.73 15.45
N MET A 163 5.90 3.11 15.03
CA MET A 163 7.11 2.97 15.86
C MET A 163 7.08 3.89 17.08
N HIS A 164 6.59 5.12 16.94
CA HIS A 164 6.36 6.01 18.08
C HIS A 164 5.37 5.41 19.08
N ALA A 165 4.28 4.83 18.60
CA ALA A 165 3.32 4.13 19.46
C ALA A 165 3.93 2.92 20.19
N GLN A 166 5.01 2.34 19.66
CA GLN A 166 5.73 1.20 20.25
C GLN A 166 7.04 1.59 20.96
N SER A 167 7.33 2.90 21.09
CA SER A 167 8.60 3.42 21.62
C SER A 167 9.85 2.85 20.94
N ALA A 168 9.74 2.49 19.65
CA ALA A 168 10.84 1.96 18.85
C ALA A 168 11.65 3.09 18.19
N ASN A 169 12.94 2.86 17.96
CA ASN A 169 13.83 3.85 17.35
C ASN A 169 13.64 3.92 15.82
N HIS A 170 13.02 4.99 15.33
CA HIS A 170 12.77 5.22 13.89
C HIS A 170 14.02 5.55 13.08
N TYR A 171 15.11 5.99 13.71
CA TYR A 171 16.37 6.28 13.01
C TYR A 171 17.11 5.02 12.52
N ALA A 172 16.67 3.82 12.93
CA ALA A 172 17.23 2.55 12.48
C ALA A 172 16.59 2.01 11.19
N LEU A 173 15.65 2.76 10.60
CA LEU A 173 14.93 2.36 9.40
C LEU A 173 15.86 2.49 8.17
N TRP A 174 16.44 1.36 7.79
CA TRP A 174 17.12 1.12 6.51
C TRP A 174 18.55 1.66 6.40
N THR A 175 19.45 1.02 7.14
CA THR A 175 20.90 1.18 7.00
C THR A 175 21.43 0.46 5.74
N PRO A 176 22.61 0.83 5.21
CA PRO A 176 23.24 0.13 4.09
C PRO A 176 23.35 -1.39 4.30
N HIS A 177 23.61 -1.83 5.55
CA HIS A 177 23.64 -3.25 5.91
C HIS A 177 22.30 -3.95 5.67
N ARG A 178 21.16 -3.30 5.98
CA ARG A 178 19.82 -3.86 5.71
C ARG A 178 19.52 -3.96 4.22
N ILE A 179 20.03 -3.03 3.41
CA ILE A 179 19.90 -3.08 1.95
C ILE A 179 20.68 -4.28 1.40
N ILE A 180 21.92 -4.48 1.87
CA ILE A 180 22.75 -5.64 1.53
C ILE A 180 22.05 -6.94 1.94
N ASP A 181 21.50 -7.03 3.16
CA ASP A 181 20.77 -8.20 3.64
C ASP A 181 19.52 -8.49 2.79
N HIS A 182 18.83 -7.44 2.33
CA HIS A 182 17.70 -7.58 1.41
C HIS A 182 18.14 -8.18 0.06
N TYR A 183 19.20 -7.66 -0.56
CA TYR A 183 19.68 -8.20 -1.83
C TYR A 183 20.25 -9.61 -1.71
N ARG A 184 20.98 -9.92 -0.63
CA ARG A 184 21.40 -11.31 -0.34
C ARG A 184 20.20 -12.25 -0.27
N TYR A 185 19.14 -11.83 0.44
CA TYR A 185 17.91 -12.61 0.51
C TYR A 185 17.26 -12.84 -0.86
N GLU A 186 17.21 -11.81 -1.72
CA GLU A 186 16.68 -11.93 -3.08
C GLU A 186 17.50 -12.92 -3.93
N LEU A 187 18.83 -12.94 -3.77
CA LEU A 187 19.72 -13.88 -4.46
C LEU A 187 19.53 -15.33 -4.00
N GLU A 188 19.48 -15.55 -2.68
CA GLU A 188 19.38 -16.86 -2.03
C GLU A 188 17.98 -17.49 -2.18
N SER A 189 16.95 -16.68 -1.97
CA SER A 189 15.56 -17.16 -1.82
C SER A 189 14.72 -16.95 -3.08
N GLY A 190 15.23 -16.17 -4.05
CA GLY A 190 14.45 -15.71 -5.19
C GLY A 190 13.19 -14.96 -4.75
N GLY A 191 13.25 -14.19 -3.67
CA GLY A 191 12.11 -13.37 -3.22
C GLY A 191 10.85 -14.14 -2.81
N ARG A 192 10.84 -15.49 -2.84
CA ARG A 192 9.72 -16.30 -2.34
C ARG A 192 9.71 -16.22 -0.83
N LEU A 193 8.52 -16.07 -0.23
CA LEU A 193 8.32 -15.93 1.21
C LEU A 193 8.77 -17.19 1.98
N VAL A 194 10.07 -17.39 2.14
CA VAL A 194 10.61 -18.27 3.19
C VAL A 194 10.53 -17.45 4.47
N ARG A 195 9.32 -17.38 5.04
CA ARG A 195 8.97 -16.81 6.35
C ARG A 195 10.11 -15.97 6.95
N ARG A 196 10.23 -14.71 6.52
CA ARG A 196 11.17 -13.70 7.06
C ARG A 196 10.78 -13.28 8.48
N THR A 197 10.25 -14.21 9.27
CA THR A 197 9.66 -13.95 10.57
C THR A 197 10.75 -14.08 11.61
N ARG A 198 11.25 -12.93 12.07
CA ARG A 198 11.75 -12.73 13.44
C ARG A 198 13.08 -13.38 13.84
N ARG A 199 13.52 -14.46 13.18
CA ARG A 199 14.66 -15.28 13.63
C ARG A 199 16.02 -14.57 13.55
N LYS A 200 16.30 -13.81 12.48
CA LYS A 200 17.58 -13.08 12.35
C LYS A 200 17.69 -11.86 13.27
N ALA A 201 16.58 -11.22 13.63
CA ALA A 201 16.58 -10.09 14.56
C ALA A 201 16.85 -10.55 16.01
N GLU A 202 16.33 -11.72 16.40
CA GLU A 202 16.66 -12.36 17.69
C GLU A 202 18.12 -12.84 17.72
N GLU A 203 18.64 -13.41 16.63
CA GLU A 203 20.06 -13.82 16.54
C GLU A 203 21.03 -12.62 16.62
N GLN A 204 20.74 -11.50 15.96
CA GLN A 204 21.57 -10.28 16.06
C GLN A 204 21.47 -9.60 17.43
N ALA A 205 20.31 -9.60 18.09
CA ALA A 205 20.16 -9.05 19.44
C ALA A 205 20.92 -9.89 20.50
N THR A 206 21.03 -11.21 20.28
CA THR A 206 21.74 -12.11 21.19
C THR A 206 23.26 -12.04 20.98
N ALA A 207 23.73 -11.81 19.76
CA ALA A 207 25.15 -11.68 19.44
C ALA A 207 25.80 -10.36 19.93
N VAL A 208 25.01 -9.32 20.20
CA VAL A 208 25.47 -8.05 20.78
C VAL A 208 25.44 -8.07 22.32
N ALA A 209 24.81 -9.09 22.92
CA ALA A 209 24.68 -9.25 24.36
C ALA A 209 25.73 -10.20 25.00
N ILE A 210 26.73 -10.64 24.22
CA ILE A 210 27.90 -11.43 24.65
C ILE A 210 29.14 -10.59 24.40
#